data_AF-A0A957YU24-F1
#
_entry.id   AF-A0A957YU24-F1
#
_cell.length_a   1.000
_cell.length_b   1.000
_cell.length_c   1.000
_cell.angle_alpha   90.00
_cell.angle_beta   90.00
_cell.angle_gamma   90.00
#
_symmetry.space_group_name_H-M   'P 1'
#
loop_
_entity.id
_entity.type
_entity.pdbx_description
1 polymer ?
#
loop_
_entity_poly.entity_id
_entity_poly.type
_entity_poly.pdbx_seq_one_letter_code
_entity_poly.pdbx_strand_id
1 'polypeptide(L)' 'MTIKVIGAGMGRTGTATLKVALETLGFTKCYHSTSLADHPTHGPQWIGLLEGKALDWAQLYAGYQGTMGLPTVFFYKE' A
#
# COMPACT_ATOMS: atom_id res chain seq x y z
N MET A 1 12.56 -2.16 5.61
CA MET A 1 11.52 -1.48 4.80
C MET A 1 12.19 -0.79 3.62
N THR A 2 11.66 -0.99 2.42
CA THR A 2 12.19 -0.43 1.16
C THR A 2 11.20 0.52 0.48
N ILE A 3 10.18 1.00 1.19
CA ILE A 3 9.26 1.99 0.66
C ILE A 3 10.03 3.28 0.40
N LYS A 4 10.11 3.66 -0.87
CA LYS A 4 10.77 4.88 -1.36
C LYS A 4 9.77 6.00 -1.62
N VAL A 5 8.51 5.64 -1.89
CA VAL A 5 7.44 6.59 -2.25
C VAL A 5 6.16 6.24 -1.49
N ILE A 6 5.60 7.22 -0.80
CA ILE A 6 4.29 7.12 -0.13
C ILE A 6 3.29 7.99 -0.90
N GLY A 7 2.34 7.34 -1.57
CA GLY A 7 1.27 8.00 -2.32
C GLY A 7 0.05 8.25 -1.44
N ALA A 8 0.02 9.43 -0.80
CA ALA A 8 -1.10 9.89 0.05
C ALA A 8 -2.32 10.40 -0.74
N GLY A 9 -2.48 10.01 -2.01
CA GLY A 9 -3.65 10.34 -2.82
C GLY A 9 -4.85 9.46 -2.47
N MET A 10 -6.04 10.05 -2.35
CA MET A 10 -7.28 9.31 -2.08
C MET A 10 -7.69 8.41 -3.24
N GLY A 11 -8.61 7.48 -2.99
CA GLY A 11 -9.22 6.69 -4.05
C GLY A 11 -9.80 7.59 -5.16
N ARG A 12 -9.68 7.15 -6.43
CA ARG A 12 -10.16 7.87 -7.63
C ARG A 12 -9.37 9.13 -8.01
N THR A 13 -8.22 9.41 -7.40
CA THR A 13 -7.34 10.53 -7.79
C THR A 13 -6.16 10.08 -8.67
N GLY A 14 -6.34 9.06 -9.51
CA GLY A 14 -5.28 8.55 -10.39
C GLY A 14 -4.25 7.62 -9.73
N THR A 15 -4.52 7.09 -8.53
CA THR A 15 -3.61 6.20 -7.78
C THR A 15 -3.21 4.93 -8.55
N ALA A 16 -4.15 4.35 -9.32
CA ALA A 16 -3.88 3.19 -10.16
C ALA A 16 -2.92 3.53 -11.33
N THR A 17 -3.13 4.67 -11.98
CA THR A 17 -2.23 5.16 -13.04
C THR A 17 -0.84 5.45 -12.48
N LEU A 18 -0.76 6.07 -11.31
CA LEU A 18 0.52 6.37 -10.64
C LEU A 18 1.27 5.09 -10.25
N LYS A 19 0.58 4.07 -9.75
CA LYS A 19 1.15 2.73 -9.49
C LYS A 19 1.83 2.18 -10.75
N VAL A 20 1.09 2.14 -11.87
CA VAL A 20 1.60 1.61 -13.15
C VAL A 20 2.78 2.44 -13.67
N ALA A 21 2.71 3.76 -13.56
CA ALA A 21 3.79 4.65 -13.98
C ALA A 21 5.08 4.39 -13.19
N LEU A 22 5.01 4.23 -11.87
CA LEU A 22 6.19 3.94 -11.05
C LEU A 22 6.79 2.57 -11.35
N GLU A 23 5.95 1.54 -11.52
CA GLU A 23 6.41 0.21 -11.89
C GLU A 23 7.07 0.22 -13.29
N THR A 24 6.54 1.01 -14.22
CA THR A 24 7.15 1.25 -15.54
C THR A 24 8.53 1.92 -15.42
N LEU A 25 8.70 2.82 -14.45
CA LEU A 25 9.96 3.51 -14.16
C LEU A 25 10.96 2.65 -13.34
N GLY A 26 10.67 1.37 -13.13
CA GLY A 26 11.59 0.42 -12.51
C GLY A 26 11.38 0.19 -11.01
N PHE A 27 10.27 0.67 -10.43
CA PHE A 27 9.88 0.23 -9.09
C PHE A 27 9.43 -1.22 -9.15
N THR A 28 9.98 -2.08 -8.28
CA THR A 28 9.70 -3.53 -8.34
C THR A 28 8.21 -3.84 -8.17
N LYS A 29 7.59 -3.30 -7.11
CA LYS A 29 6.15 -3.39 -6.86
C LYS A 29 5.68 -2.16 -6.11
N CYS A 30 4.50 -1.66 -6.45
CA CYS A 30 3.80 -0.62 -5.68
C CYS A 30 2.52 -1.19 -5.06
N TYR A 31 2.38 -1.07 -3.75
CA TYR A 31 1.20 -1.51 -3.02
C TYR A 31 0.00 -0.64 -3.39
N HIS A 32 -1.15 -1.24 -3.68
CA HIS A 32 -2.37 -0.53 -4.03
C HIS A 32 -3.60 -1.31 -3.53
N SER A 33 -4.79 -0.71 -3.58
CA SER A 33 -6.03 -1.40 -3.16
C SER A 33 -6.26 -2.72 -3.88
N THR A 34 -5.80 -2.83 -5.12
CA THR A 34 -5.84 -4.06 -5.93
C THR A 34 -4.97 -5.18 -5.37
N SER A 35 -3.90 -4.85 -4.64
CA SER A 35 -3.01 -5.82 -3.99
C SER A 35 -3.70 -6.64 -2.89
N LEU A 36 -4.87 -6.19 -2.39
CA LEU A 36 -5.69 -6.95 -1.44
C LEU A 36 -6.26 -8.24 -2.06
N ALA A 37 -6.50 -8.25 -3.37
CA ALA A 37 -6.99 -9.45 -4.05
C ALA A 37 -5.89 -10.53 -4.16
N ASP A 38 -4.63 -10.11 -4.24
CA ASP A 38 -3.47 -11.01 -4.37
C ASP A 38 -3.03 -11.60 -3.03
N HIS A 39 -3.46 -10.99 -1.91
CA HIS A 39 -3.02 -11.34 -0.57
C HIS A 39 -4.21 -11.38 0.40
N PRO A 40 -4.89 -12.54 0.53
CA PRO A 40 -6.08 -12.70 1.36
C PRO A 40 -5.87 -12.32 2.84
N THR A 41 -4.63 -12.39 3.34
CA THR A 41 -4.27 -12.03 4.71
C THR A 41 -4.21 -10.54 4.98
N HIS A 42 -4.03 -9.71 3.94
CA HIS A 42 -3.90 -8.27 4.11
C HIS A 42 -5.20 -7.63 4.57
N GLY A 43 -6.35 -8.07 4.05
CA GLY A 43 -7.66 -7.57 4.48
C GLY A 43 -7.86 -7.67 6.00
N PRO A 44 -7.73 -8.88 6.60
CA PRO A 44 -7.76 -9.06 8.05
C PRO A 44 -6.73 -8.22 8.82
N GLN A 45 -5.53 -8.01 8.29
CA GLN A 45 -4.51 -7.16 8.93
C GLN A 45 -4.95 -5.69 8.99
N TRP A 46 -5.51 -5.16 7.90
CA TRP A 46 -6.05 -3.80 7.86
C TRP A 46 -7.26 -3.63 8.79
N ILE A 47 -8.15 -4.63 8.85
CA ILE A 47 -9.26 -4.64 9.80
C ILE A 47 -8.73 -4.63 11.23
N GLY A 48 -7.73 -5.47 11.53
CA GLY A 48 -7.09 -5.52 12.84
C GLY A 48 -6.49 -4.18 13.26
N LEU A 49 -5.85 -3.46 12.33
CA LEU A 49 -5.32 -2.11 12.60
C LEU A 49 -6.44 -1.12 12.98
N LEU A 50 -7.57 -1.16 12.27
CA LEU A 50 -8.75 -0.33 12.59
C LEU A 50 -9.37 -0.68 13.95
N GLU A 51 -9.22 -1.93 14.40
CA GLU A 51 -9.62 -2.41 15.73
C GLU A 51 -8.59 -2.08 16.83
N GLY A 52 -7.52 -1.35 16.51
CA GLY A 52 -6.48 -0.95 17.45
C GLY A 52 -5.38 -1.99 17.68
N LYS A 53 -5.33 -3.06 16.86
CA LYS A 53 -4.22 -4.02 16.91
C LYS A 53 -2.99 -3.42 16.22
N ALA A 54 -1.81 -3.80 16.70
CA ALA A 54 -0.56 -3.43 16.05
C ALA A 54 -0.46 -4.07 14.66
N LEU A 55 0.09 -3.33 13.70
CA LEU A 55 0.38 -3.79 12.36
C LEU A 55 1.89 -3.74 12.12
N ASP A 56 2.47 -4.84 11.66
CA ASP A 56 3.87 -4.85 11.19
C ASP A 56 3.92 -4.32 9.75
N TRP A 57 4.27 -3.04 9.62
CA TRP A 57 4.44 -2.37 8.33
C TRP A 57 5.53 -2.99 7.47
N ALA A 58 6.62 -3.49 8.07
CA ALA A 58 7.72 -4.10 7.33
C ALA A 58 7.28 -5.41 6.69
N GLN A 59 6.49 -6.20 7.42
CA GLN A 59 5.93 -7.45 6.91
C GLN A 59 4.87 -7.19 5.84
N LEU A 60 3.93 -6.29 6.08
CA LEU A 60 2.86 -5.98 5.13
C LEU A 60 3.42 -5.47 3.79
N TYR A 61 4.48 -4.66 3.83
CA TYR A 61 5.11 -4.07 2.65
C TYR A 61 6.36 -4.81 2.17
N ALA A 62 6.57 -6.05 2.60
CA ALA A 62 7.70 -6.85 2.15
C ALA A 62 7.71 -6.98 0.61
N GLY A 63 8.81 -6.58 -0.03
CA GLY A 63 8.97 -6.60 -1.48
C GLY A 63 8.33 -5.43 -2.25
N TYR A 64 7.61 -4.54 -1.57
CA TYR A 64 7.08 -3.31 -2.15
C TYR A 64 8.09 -2.16 -2.03
N GLN A 65 8.05 -1.24 -3.00
CA GLN A 65 8.90 -0.04 -3.07
C GLN A 65 8.10 1.27 -3.08
N GLY A 66 6.78 1.19 -3.24
CA GLY A 66 5.89 2.34 -3.08
C GLY A 66 4.51 1.90 -2.61
N THR A 67 3.71 2.86 -2.12
CA THR A 67 2.32 2.63 -1.70
C THR A 67 1.40 3.67 -2.34
N MET A 68 0.20 3.29 -2.76
CA MET A 68 -0.73 4.16 -3.48
C MET A 68 -2.17 3.91 -3.04
N GLY A 69 -2.87 4.96 -2.64
CA GLY A 69 -4.31 4.88 -2.40
C GLY A 69 -4.71 4.02 -1.21
N LEU A 70 -5.92 3.49 -1.27
CA LEU A 70 -6.54 2.76 -0.17
C LEU A 70 -5.90 1.37 0.03
N PRO A 71 -5.83 0.87 1.25
CA PRO A 71 -6.14 1.54 2.53
C PRO A 71 -4.98 2.37 3.09
N THR A 72 -3.78 2.29 2.50
CA THR A 72 -2.56 2.94 3.01
C THR A 72 -2.65 4.45 3.17
N VAL A 73 -3.42 5.15 2.32
CA VAL A 73 -3.60 6.61 2.39
C VAL A 73 -4.08 7.10 3.76
N PHE A 74 -4.82 6.28 4.52
CA PHE A 74 -5.27 6.68 5.86
C PHE A 74 -4.15 6.66 6.91
N PHE A 75 -3.02 6.02 6.61
CA PHE A 75 -1.92 5.76 7.52
C PHE A 75 -0.57 6.20 6.92
N TYR A 76 -0.53 7.33 6.22
CA TYR A 76 0.68 7.78 5.53
C TYR A 76 1.73 8.45 6.44
N LYS A 77 1.38 8.74 7.70
CA LYS A 77 2.25 9.45 8.67
C LYS A 77 2.92 8.51 9.68
N GLU A 78 2.41 7.30 9.76
CA GLU A 78 2.81 6.17 10.59
C GLU A 78 4.15 5.61 10.13
#